data_AF-A0A2G9U5M3-F1
#
_entry.id   AF-A0A2G9U5M3-F1
#
_cell.length_a   1.000
_cell.length_b   1.000
_cell.length_c   1.000
_cell.angle_alpha   90.00
_cell.angle_beta   90.00
_cell.angle_gamma   90.00
#
_symmetry.space_group_name_H-M   'P 1'
#
loop_
_entity.id
_entity.type
_entity.pdbx_description
1 polymer ?
#
loop_
_entity_poly.entity_id
_entity_poly.type
_entity_poly.pdbx_seq_one_letter_code
_entity_poly.pdbx_strand_id
1 'polypeptide(L)'
;MKNTLDELLDICIVGFKLKSRGQALEAVGEMVGKNLVTKQTPKEGVKVEKVMVAKGVTIKREAYVAVLMDRQSNGPVVVASPAGGMDIEDVAKKTPELIFKEPIDIEKGITDAQALKIAGKVGFSESLVKDVIYCVDAKMNFDDSAEFRQKDIFAMEDKSEQDPREVEANRHNLNYIGMDGNIACLVNGAGLAMATMDIIKLKGGDPANFLDVGGTVTEDQVFHAVRIITSDPRVKCILVNIFGGIVNCATIANGVVAACRKISMRVPLVVRLEGRMKGLVNVKGPRPRIRCKNRATKPTALLNNTSQEIPKVPVGCEKSTEGDHKVGNNSINDEHRIGTNVQEARRIMKESGLPIITADNLSDAAEKAVAALG
;
A
#
# COMPACT_ATOMS: atom_id res chain seq x y z
N MET A 1 -37.40 -5.03 11.21
CA MET A 1 -37.12 -6.35 10.61
C MET A 1 -38.29 -7.35 10.63
N LYS A 2 -39.42 -7.10 11.32
CA LYS A 2 -40.49 -8.12 11.47
C LYS A 2 -41.42 -8.32 10.26
N ASN A 3 -41.52 -7.37 9.31
CA ASN A 3 -42.55 -7.40 8.25
C ASN A 3 -42.06 -7.68 6.82
N THR A 4 -40.76 -7.85 6.56
CA THR A 4 -40.22 -8.03 5.19
C THR A 4 -39.79 -9.47 4.85
N LEU A 5 -39.92 -10.41 5.79
CA LEU A 5 -39.42 -11.79 5.66
C LEU A 5 -40.52 -12.85 5.44
N ASP A 6 -41.80 -12.48 5.52
CA ASP A 6 -42.92 -13.43 5.47
C ASP A 6 -43.35 -13.85 4.05
N GLU A 7 -42.82 -13.21 3.00
CA GLU A 7 -43.14 -13.54 1.60
C GLU A 7 -42.03 -14.32 0.86
N LEU A 8 -40.92 -14.65 1.52
CA LEU A 8 -39.76 -15.28 0.89
C LEU A 8 -39.73 -16.79 1.14
N LEU A 9 -40.20 -17.57 0.17
CA LEU A 9 -40.12 -19.05 0.15
C LEU A 9 -38.68 -19.58 -0.02
N ASP A 10 -37.74 -18.74 -0.45
CA ASP A 10 -36.32 -19.07 -0.63
C ASP A 10 -35.44 -17.99 -0.02
N ILE A 11 -34.82 -18.29 1.12
CA ILE A 11 -33.93 -17.39 1.85
C ILE A 11 -32.49 -17.88 1.69
N CYS A 12 -31.56 -16.99 1.35
CA CYS A 12 -30.14 -17.29 1.34
C CYS A 12 -29.43 -16.52 2.45
N ILE A 13 -28.63 -17.21 3.25
CA ILE A 13 -27.75 -16.64 4.28
C ILE A 13 -26.34 -17.14 4.01
N VAL A 14 -25.41 -16.23 3.71
CA VAL A 14 -23.98 -16.54 3.51
C VAL A 14 -23.76 -17.74 2.58
N GLY A 15 -24.47 -17.76 1.45
CA GLY A 15 -24.37 -18.83 0.44
C GLY A 15 -25.17 -20.11 0.74
N PHE A 16 -25.80 -20.24 1.91
CA PHE A 16 -26.66 -21.39 2.24
C PHE A 16 -28.12 -21.11 1.89
N LYS A 17 -28.73 -22.00 1.10
CA LYS A 17 -30.17 -21.98 0.82
C LYS A 17 -30.96 -22.56 1.99
N LEU A 18 -31.83 -21.75 2.55
CA LEU A 18 -32.72 -22.08 3.65
C LEU A 18 -34.17 -22.09 3.16
N LYS A 19 -34.94 -23.06 3.63
CA LYS A 19 -36.31 -23.33 3.16
C LYS A 19 -37.39 -22.65 3.98
N SER A 20 -37.01 -22.00 5.09
CA SER A 20 -37.98 -21.36 5.98
C SER A 20 -37.37 -20.22 6.78
N ARG A 21 -38.24 -19.28 7.17
CA ARG A 21 -37.91 -18.18 8.09
C ARG A 21 -37.37 -18.68 9.43
N GLY A 22 -37.90 -19.80 9.95
CA GLY A 22 -37.46 -20.38 11.23
C GLY A 22 -35.98 -20.79 11.17
N GLN A 23 -35.61 -21.53 10.12
CA GLN A 23 -34.22 -21.92 9.88
C GLN A 23 -33.30 -20.72 9.66
N ALA A 24 -33.79 -19.68 8.98
CA ALA A 24 -33.05 -18.43 8.81
C ALA A 24 -32.74 -17.76 10.15
N LEU A 25 -33.73 -17.62 11.03
CA LEU A 25 -33.53 -17.01 12.35
C LEU A 25 -32.61 -17.82 13.26
N GLU A 26 -32.71 -19.15 13.21
CA GLU A 26 -31.82 -20.06 13.94
C GLU A 26 -30.38 -19.91 13.47
N ALA A 27 -30.14 -19.98 12.15
CA ALA A 27 -28.82 -19.78 11.57
C ALA A 27 -28.23 -18.41 11.92
N VAL A 28 -29.02 -17.33 11.86
CA VAL A 28 -28.57 -16.00 12.28
C VAL A 28 -28.15 -15.99 13.76
N GLY A 29 -28.94 -16.62 14.63
CA GLY A 29 -28.62 -16.74 16.06
C GLY A 29 -27.34 -17.54 16.33
N GLU A 30 -27.01 -18.48 15.45
CA GLU A 30 -25.76 -19.24 15.55
C GLU A 30 -24.56 -18.53 14.95
N MET A 31 -24.74 -17.56 14.06
CA MET A 31 -23.65 -16.87 13.38
C MET A 31 -23.27 -15.57 14.07
N VAL A 32 -24.24 -14.70 14.34
CA VAL A 32 -23.98 -13.34 14.86
C VAL A 32 -23.31 -13.41 16.23
N GLY A 33 -22.18 -12.72 16.37
CA GLY A 33 -21.39 -12.66 17.60
C GLY A 33 -20.36 -13.78 17.77
N LYS A 34 -20.34 -14.80 16.90
CA LYS A 34 -19.32 -15.86 16.88
C LYS A 34 -18.20 -15.53 15.88
N ASN A 35 -17.07 -16.24 15.98
CA ASN A 35 -15.96 -16.13 15.03
C ASN A 35 -16.11 -17.16 13.89
N LEU A 36 -16.04 -16.70 12.65
CA LEU A 36 -16.03 -17.51 11.44
C LEU A 36 -14.58 -17.79 11.01
N VAL A 37 -14.23 -19.07 10.88
CA VAL A 37 -12.92 -19.52 10.39
C VAL A 37 -13.08 -20.10 9.00
N THR A 38 -12.36 -19.55 8.02
CA THR A 38 -12.27 -20.06 6.64
C THR A 38 -10.81 -20.34 6.28
N LYS A 39 -10.56 -20.84 5.06
CA LYS A 39 -9.18 -21.00 4.54
C LYS A 39 -8.43 -19.68 4.38
N GLN A 40 -9.15 -18.55 4.35
CA GLN A 40 -8.60 -17.22 4.07
C GLN A 40 -8.55 -16.31 5.31
N THR A 41 -9.14 -16.72 6.44
CA THR A 41 -9.09 -15.95 7.69
C THR A 41 -7.91 -16.37 8.56
N PRO A 42 -7.47 -15.52 9.51
CA PRO A 42 -6.57 -15.93 10.58
C PRO A 42 -7.11 -17.14 11.37
N LYS A 43 -6.22 -17.81 12.11
CA LYS A 43 -6.57 -19.00 12.93
C LYS A 43 -7.66 -18.71 13.98
N GLU A 44 -7.74 -17.47 14.44
CA GLU A 44 -8.70 -16.99 15.44
C GLU A 44 -10.10 -16.73 14.86
N GLY A 45 -10.20 -16.72 13.52
CA GLY A 45 -11.41 -16.38 12.78
C GLY A 45 -11.73 -14.89 12.80
N VAL A 46 -12.82 -14.52 12.14
CA VAL A 46 -13.35 -13.16 12.09
C VAL A 46 -14.69 -13.12 12.79
N LYS A 47 -14.89 -12.15 13.69
CA LYS A 47 -16.16 -12.00 14.40
C LYS A 47 -17.27 -11.56 13.45
N VAL A 48 -18.37 -12.31 13.40
CA VAL A 48 -19.51 -12.00 12.54
C VAL A 48 -20.40 -10.98 13.24
N GLU A 49 -20.37 -9.72 12.79
CA GLU A 49 -21.24 -8.67 13.33
C GLU A 49 -22.58 -8.57 12.60
N LYS A 50 -22.56 -8.86 11.30
CA LYS A 50 -23.70 -8.66 10.40
C LYS A 50 -23.86 -9.89 9.51
N VAL A 51 -25.11 -10.16 9.16
CA VAL A 51 -25.49 -11.24 8.23
C VAL A 51 -26.37 -10.66 7.14
N MET A 52 -26.06 -11.00 5.89
CA MET A 52 -26.90 -10.63 4.75
C MET A 52 -27.94 -11.72 4.54
N VAL A 53 -29.22 -11.31 4.55
CA VAL A 53 -30.35 -12.18 4.21
C VAL A 53 -30.88 -11.73 2.86
N ALA A 54 -30.76 -12.58 1.86
CA ALA A 54 -31.12 -12.27 0.48
C ALA A 54 -32.11 -13.29 -0.08
N LYS A 55 -32.76 -12.93 -1.19
CA LYS A 55 -33.59 -13.85 -1.95
C LYS A 55 -32.71 -14.95 -2.54
N GLY A 56 -33.08 -16.21 -2.32
CA GLY A 56 -32.43 -17.34 -2.98
C GLY A 56 -32.68 -17.31 -4.48
N VAL A 57 -31.62 -17.43 -5.27
CA VAL A 57 -31.70 -17.59 -6.73
C VAL A 57 -31.23 -18.98 -7.13
N THR A 58 -31.86 -19.57 -8.15
CA THR A 58 -31.44 -20.85 -8.71
C THR A 58 -30.50 -20.59 -9.87
N ILE A 59 -29.24 -20.98 -9.68
CA ILE A 59 -28.16 -20.74 -10.62
C ILE A 59 -28.11 -21.92 -11.58
N LYS A 60 -28.47 -21.68 -12.86
CA LYS A 60 -28.40 -22.70 -13.91
C LYS A 60 -26.97 -22.92 -14.40
N ARG A 61 -26.17 -21.85 -14.38
CA ARG A 61 -24.80 -21.79 -14.89
C ARG A 61 -24.06 -20.67 -14.19
N GLU A 62 -22.77 -20.90 -13.93
CA GLU A 62 -21.85 -19.93 -13.37
C GLU A 62 -20.79 -19.56 -14.40
N ALA A 63 -20.36 -18.30 -14.36
CA ALA A 63 -19.25 -17.80 -15.15
C ALA A 63 -18.39 -16.90 -14.27
N TYR A 64 -17.12 -16.75 -14.63
CA TYR A 64 -16.19 -15.85 -13.99
C TYR A 64 -15.93 -14.65 -14.89
N VAL A 65 -15.99 -13.44 -14.34
CA VAL A 65 -15.61 -12.20 -15.00
C VAL A 65 -14.90 -11.31 -13.98
N ALA A 66 -13.73 -10.81 -14.35
CA ALA A 66 -12.97 -9.84 -13.58
C ALA A 66 -12.47 -8.71 -14.48
N VAL A 67 -12.39 -7.52 -13.92
CA VAL A 67 -11.77 -6.36 -14.56
C VAL A 67 -10.63 -5.91 -13.67
N LEU A 68 -9.43 -5.85 -14.23
CA LEU A 68 -8.25 -5.42 -13.50
C LEU A 68 -7.33 -4.59 -14.39
N MET A 69 -6.44 -3.82 -13.76
CA MET A 69 -5.38 -3.09 -14.46
C MET A 69 -4.22 -4.04 -14.72
N ASP A 70 -3.98 -4.37 -16.00
CA ASP A 70 -2.86 -5.21 -16.39
C ASP A 70 -1.64 -4.35 -16.74
N ARG A 71 -0.50 -4.72 -16.16
CA ARG A 71 0.78 -4.03 -16.38
C ARG A 71 1.38 -4.38 -17.74
N GLN A 72 1.07 -5.55 -18.31
CA GLN A 72 1.61 -5.94 -19.61
C GLN A 72 0.92 -5.17 -20.75
N SER A 73 -0.41 -5.05 -20.69
CA SER A 73 -1.17 -4.25 -21.66
C SER A 73 -1.20 -2.75 -21.34
N ASN A 74 -0.66 -2.31 -20.20
CA ASN A 74 -0.70 -0.92 -19.72
C ASN A 74 -2.12 -0.33 -19.69
N GLY A 75 -3.10 -1.11 -19.24
CA GLY A 75 -4.50 -0.66 -19.23
C GLY A 75 -5.46 -1.67 -18.61
N PRO A 76 -6.76 -1.35 -18.59
CA PRO A 76 -7.77 -2.28 -18.11
C PRO A 76 -7.86 -3.52 -19.01
N VAL A 77 -8.01 -4.69 -18.40
CA VAL A 77 -8.24 -5.96 -19.09
C VAL A 77 -9.43 -6.65 -18.45
N VAL A 78 -10.35 -7.14 -19.28
CA VAL A 78 -11.39 -8.06 -18.84
C VAL A 78 -10.85 -9.48 -18.93
N VAL A 79 -10.83 -10.18 -17.80
CA VAL A 79 -10.52 -11.61 -17.72
C VAL A 79 -11.81 -12.38 -17.49
N ALA A 80 -12.12 -13.33 -18.36
CA ALA A 80 -13.38 -14.06 -18.33
C ALA A 80 -13.18 -15.56 -18.53
N SER A 81 -14.02 -16.36 -17.88
CA SER A 81 -14.02 -17.83 -18.03
C SER A 81 -15.42 -18.42 -17.92
N PRO A 82 -15.78 -19.42 -18.74
CA PRO A 82 -17.01 -20.20 -18.56
C PRO A 82 -16.97 -21.11 -17.31
N ALA A 83 -15.80 -21.31 -16.70
CA ALA A 83 -15.63 -22.07 -15.46
C ALA A 83 -15.86 -21.17 -14.24
N GLY A 84 -17.12 -20.84 -13.95
CA GLY A 84 -17.50 -20.13 -12.73
C GLY A 84 -17.48 -21.03 -11.47
N GLY A 85 -17.51 -20.41 -10.29
CA GLY A 85 -17.56 -21.11 -9.01
C GLY A 85 -16.26 -21.81 -8.58
N MET A 86 -15.18 -21.64 -9.34
CA MET A 86 -13.86 -22.23 -9.08
C MET A 86 -12.83 -21.14 -8.79
N ASP A 87 -11.75 -21.52 -8.10
CA ASP A 87 -10.58 -20.64 -7.96
C ASP A 87 -9.95 -20.41 -9.34
N ILE A 88 -9.93 -19.16 -9.77
CA ILE A 88 -9.44 -18.77 -11.09
C ILE A 88 -7.94 -19.06 -11.26
N GLU A 89 -7.16 -19.07 -10.18
CA GLU A 89 -5.74 -19.43 -10.24
C GLU A 89 -5.54 -20.90 -10.57
N ASP A 90 -6.44 -21.75 -10.06
CA ASP A 90 -6.45 -23.18 -10.35
C ASP A 90 -6.87 -23.45 -11.79
N VAL A 91 -7.88 -22.72 -12.29
CA VAL A 91 -8.28 -22.76 -13.71
C VAL A 91 -7.10 -22.32 -14.59
N ALA A 92 -6.37 -21.27 -14.21
CA ALA A 92 -5.20 -20.78 -14.96
C ALA A 92 -4.07 -21.81 -15.04
N LYS A 93 -3.91 -22.66 -14.02
CA LYS A 93 -2.87 -23.70 -14.00
C LYS A 93 -3.31 -24.97 -14.73
N LYS A 94 -4.55 -25.41 -14.54
CA LYS A 94 -5.04 -26.73 -15.01
C LYS A 94 -5.65 -26.66 -16.41
N THR A 95 -6.39 -25.59 -16.71
CA THR A 95 -7.16 -25.41 -17.95
C THR A 95 -7.04 -23.97 -18.46
N PRO A 96 -5.82 -23.51 -18.80
CA PRO A 96 -5.56 -22.13 -19.21
C PRO A 96 -6.35 -21.70 -20.46
N GLU A 97 -6.74 -22.64 -21.32
CA GLU A 97 -7.56 -22.41 -22.51
C GLU A 97 -8.97 -21.89 -22.22
N LEU A 98 -9.45 -22.07 -20.99
CA LEU A 98 -10.73 -21.54 -20.51
C LEU A 98 -10.63 -20.09 -20.02
N ILE A 99 -9.44 -19.49 -20.02
CA ILE A 99 -9.23 -18.10 -19.61
C ILE A 99 -9.10 -17.22 -20.85
N PHE A 100 -10.04 -16.30 -20.99
CA PHE A 100 -10.07 -15.30 -22.05
C PHE A 100 -9.69 -13.95 -21.48
N LYS A 101 -8.82 -13.22 -22.20
CA LYS A 101 -8.40 -11.87 -21.84
C LYS A 101 -8.74 -10.92 -22.98
N GLU A 102 -9.42 -9.83 -22.67
CA GLU A 102 -9.76 -8.78 -23.62
C GLU A 102 -9.23 -7.44 -23.09
N PRO A 103 -8.13 -6.91 -23.66
CA PRO A 103 -7.64 -5.57 -23.33
C PRO A 103 -8.63 -4.49 -23.74
N ILE A 104 -8.79 -3.49 -22.88
CA ILE A 104 -9.68 -2.35 -23.08
C ILE A 104 -8.83 -1.09 -23.25
N ASP A 105 -9.14 -0.33 -24.29
CA ASP A 105 -8.58 1.01 -24.50
C ASP A 105 -9.18 1.95 -23.45
N ILE A 106 -8.35 2.56 -22.62
CA ILE A 106 -8.81 3.39 -21.49
C ILE A 106 -9.46 4.71 -21.94
N GLU A 107 -9.11 5.21 -23.14
CA GLU A 107 -9.68 6.45 -23.68
C GLU A 107 -11.04 6.18 -24.33
N LYS A 108 -11.17 5.05 -25.04
CA LYS A 108 -12.42 4.68 -25.71
C LYS A 108 -13.41 3.98 -24.79
N GLY A 109 -12.92 3.30 -23.76
CA GLY A 109 -13.71 2.41 -22.91
C GLY A 109 -14.05 1.08 -23.61
N ILE A 110 -14.87 0.28 -22.92
CA ILE A 110 -15.37 -0.99 -23.45
C ILE A 110 -16.39 -0.74 -24.56
N THR A 111 -16.25 -1.43 -25.69
CA THR A 111 -17.21 -1.37 -26.80
C THR A 111 -18.23 -2.51 -26.73
N ASP A 112 -19.42 -2.30 -27.29
CA ASP A 112 -20.46 -3.34 -27.36
C ASP A 112 -19.97 -4.60 -28.07
N ALA A 113 -19.16 -4.44 -29.12
CA ALA A 113 -18.55 -5.57 -29.83
C ALA A 113 -17.63 -6.41 -28.92
N GLN A 114 -16.84 -5.76 -28.07
CA GLN A 114 -16.01 -6.45 -27.09
C GLN A 114 -16.85 -7.10 -25.99
N ALA A 115 -17.88 -6.42 -25.49
CA ALA A 115 -18.78 -6.97 -24.49
C ALA A 115 -19.50 -8.24 -25.02
N LEU A 116 -20.01 -8.20 -26.24
CA LEU A 116 -20.63 -9.36 -26.91
C LEU A 116 -19.63 -10.49 -27.15
N LYS A 117 -18.39 -10.16 -27.53
CA LYS A 117 -17.31 -11.14 -27.68
C LYS A 117 -17.01 -11.84 -26.33
N ILE A 118 -16.90 -11.09 -25.24
CA ILE A 118 -16.68 -11.63 -23.89
C ILE A 118 -17.86 -12.51 -23.48
N ALA A 119 -19.10 -12.03 -23.67
CA ALA A 119 -20.32 -12.78 -23.37
C ALA A 119 -20.37 -14.13 -24.13
N GLY A 120 -20.01 -14.13 -25.41
CA GLY A 120 -19.91 -15.36 -26.21
C GLY A 120 -18.84 -16.32 -25.68
N LYS A 121 -17.69 -15.82 -25.19
CA LYS A 121 -16.59 -16.64 -24.66
C LYS A 121 -16.91 -17.31 -23.33
N VAL A 122 -17.66 -16.64 -22.45
CA VAL A 122 -18.19 -17.28 -21.22
C VAL A 122 -19.39 -18.18 -21.52
N GLY A 123 -19.85 -18.22 -22.77
CA GLY A 123 -20.85 -19.13 -23.30
C GLY A 123 -22.29 -18.66 -23.13
N PHE A 124 -22.51 -17.36 -23.01
CA PHE A 124 -23.85 -16.79 -23.18
C PHE A 124 -24.14 -16.61 -24.68
N SER A 125 -25.24 -17.19 -25.15
CA SER A 125 -25.78 -17.02 -26.50
C SER A 125 -26.89 -15.96 -26.52
N GLU A 126 -27.20 -15.42 -27.69
CA GLU A 126 -28.31 -14.45 -27.87
C GLU A 126 -29.66 -14.98 -27.34
N SER A 127 -29.86 -16.30 -27.32
CA SER A 127 -31.05 -16.94 -26.75
C SER A 127 -31.14 -16.88 -25.22
N LEU A 128 -30.00 -16.74 -24.52
CA LEU A 128 -29.92 -16.61 -23.06
C LEU A 128 -30.22 -15.18 -22.58
N VAL A 129 -30.34 -14.19 -23.49
CA VAL A 129 -30.68 -12.80 -23.15
C VAL A 129 -32.11 -12.67 -22.60
N LYS A 130 -32.96 -13.70 -22.78
CA LYS A 130 -34.28 -13.77 -22.14
C LYS A 130 -34.24 -14.20 -20.67
N ASP A 131 -33.15 -14.83 -20.23
CA ASP A 131 -32.92 -15.18 -18.83
C ASP A 131 -32.17 -14.03 -18.13
N VAL A 132 -32.50 -13.76 -16.85
CA VAL A 132 -31.85 -12.69 -16.08
C VAL A 132 -30.46 -13.12 -15.64
N ILE A 133 -29.44 -12.31 -15.95
CA ILE A 133 -28.07 -12.48 -15.48
C ILE A 133 -27.90 -11.75 -14.14
N TYR A 134 -27.36 -12.44 -13.14
CA TYR A 134 -27.10 -11.89 -11.81
C TYR A 134 -25.61 -11.95 -11.48
N CYS A 135 -25.08 -10.88 -10.88
CA CYS A 135 -23.80 -10.91 -10.17
C CYS A 135 -24.06 -11.42 -8.76
N VAL A 136 -23.89 -12.73 -8.55
CA VAL A 136 -24.23 -13.39 -7.27
C VAL A 136 -23.23 -13.03 -6.16
N ASP A 137 -21.95 -12.95 -6.51
CA ASP A 137 -20.87 -12.55 -5.60
C ASP A 137 -19.86 -11.70 -6.38
N ALA A 138 -19.19 -10.78 -5.69
CA ALA A 138 -18.18 -9.90 -6.25
C ALA A 138 -17.16 -9.53 -5.18
N LYS A 139 -15.88 -9.62 -5.56
CA LYS A 139 -14.77 -9.07 -4.78
C LYS A 139 -14.25 -7.82 -5.47
N MET A 140 -14.20 -6.71 -4.74
CA MET A 140 -13.69 -5.44 -5.23
C MET A 140 -12.42 -5.07 -4.46
N ASN A 141 -11.38 -4.67 -5.19
CA ASN A 141 -10.18 -4.07 -4.65
C ASN A 141 -10.08 -2.63 -5.16
N PHE A 142 -9.80 -1.70 -4.26
CA PHE A 142 -9.72 -0.27 -4.57
C PHE A 142 -8.27 0.19 -4.60
N ASP A 143 -8.00 1.26 -5.35
CA ASP A 143 -6.70 1.94 -5.36
C ASP A 143 -6.66 2.94 -4.21
N ASP A 144 -5.81 2.69 -3.22
CA ASP A 144 -5.60 3.57 -2.06
C ASP A 144 -5.21 4.99 -2.48
N SER A 145 -4.50 5.15 -3.61
CA SER A 145 -4.09 6.45 -4.15
C SER A 145 -5.30 7.29 -4.59
N ALA A 146 -6.47 6.68 -4.76
CA ALA A 146 -7.70 7.35 -5.16
C ALA A 146 -8.58 7.79 -3.97
N GLU A 147 -8.18 7.53 -2.71
CA GLU A 147 -8.93 7.88 -1.50
C GLU A 147 -9.39 9.35 -1.50
N PHE A 148 -8.50 10.27 -1.88
CA PHE A 148 -8.76 11.71 -1.86
C PHE A 148 -10.01 12.13 -2.65
N ARG A 149 -10.42 11.32 -3.65
CA ARG A 149 -11.58 11.55 -4.52
C ARG A 149 -12.70 10.52 -4.36
N GLN A 150 -12.55 9.53 -3.47
CA GLN A 150 -13.53 8.45 -3.24
C GLN A 150 -13.89 8.31 -1.76
N LYS A 151 -14.11 9.44 -1.07
CA LYS A 151 -14.31 9.48 0.37
C LYS A 151 -15.44 8.59 0.88
N ASP A 152 -16.54 8.49 0.13
CA ASP A 152 -17.70 7.69 0.54
C ASP A 152 -17.39 6.19 0.56
N ILE A 153 -16.57 5.71 -0.38
CA ILE A 153 -16.14 4.30 -0.44
C ILE A 153 -15.20 4.00 0.73
N PHE A 154 -14.19 4.84 0.94
CA PHE A 154 -13.22 4.65 2.03
C PHE A 154 -13.84 4.87 3.42
N ALA A 155 -14.93 5.64 3.52
CA ALA A 155 -15.70 5.75 4.77
C ALA A 155 -16.43 4.44 5.15
N MET A 156 -16.66 3.54 4.19
CA MET A 156 -17.23 2.20 4.42
C MET A 156 -16.16 1.14 4.73
N GLU A 157 -14.88 1.51 4.78
CA GLU A 157 -13.79 0.59 5.08
C GLU A 157 -13.96 -0.04 6.48
N ASP A 158 -14.07 -1.37 6.52
CA ASP A 158 -14.10 -2.13 7.76
C ASP A 158 -12.68 -2.52 8.18
N LYS A 159 -12.22 -1.97 9.30
CA LYS A 159 -10.88 -2.23 9.87
C LYS A 159 -10.91 -3.29 10.97
N SER A 160 -12.08 -3.84 11.30
CA SER A 160 -12.21 -4.82 12.39
C SER A 160 -11.54 -6.15 12.05
N GLU A 161 -11.37 -6.46 10.77
CA GLU A 161 -10.72 -7.68 10.27
C GLU A 161 -9.20 -7.50 10.05
N GLN A 162 -8.71 -6.26 10.07
CA GLN A 162 -7.29 -5.94 9.88
C GLN A 162 -6.53 -6.13 11.19
N ASP A 163 -5.24 -6.43 11.09
CA ASP A 163 -4.37 -6.49 12.27
C ASP A 163 -4.36 -5.10 12.96
N PRO A 164 -4.68 -5.01 14.27
CA PRO A 164 -4.67 -3.74 14.99
C PRO A 164 -3.35 -2.97 14.87
N ARG A 165 -2.23 -3.68 14.71
CA ARG A 165 -0.90 -3.12 14.51
C ARG A 165 -0.75 -2.46 13.14
N GLU A 166 -1.33 -3.04 12.10
CA GLU A 166 -1.38 -2.46 10.75
C GLU A 166 -2.25 -1.20 10.74
N VAL A 167 -3.41 -1.26 11.40
CA VAL A 167 -4.29 -0.08 11.56
C VAL A 167 -3.59 1.04 12.32
N GLU A 168 -2.86 0.72 13.39
CA GLU A 168 -2.07 1.69 14.14
C GLU A 168 -0.93 2.28 13.28
N ALA A 169 -0.20 1.44 12.55
CA ALA A 169 0.88 1.86 11.66
C ALA A 169 0.39 2.86 10.60
N ASN A 170 -0.72 2.55 9.94
CA ASN A 170 -1.29 3.40 8.89
C ASN A 170 -1.67 4.80 9.41
N ARG A 171 -2.12 4.94 10.67
CA ARG A 171 -2.42 6.26 11.27
C ARG A 171 -1.18 7.15 11.39
N HIS A 172 0.01 6.56 11.44
CA HIS A 172 1.28 7.26 11.52
C HIS A 172 2.03 7.29 10.17
N ASN A 173 1.34 6.96 9.07
CA ASN A 173 1.92 6.84 7.72
C ASN A 173 3.09 5.85 7.66
N LEU A 174 2.95 4.74 8.39
CA LEU A 174 3.89 3.62 8.38
C LEU A 174 3.23 2.46 7.63
N ASN A 175 3.99 1.79 6.75
CA ASN A 175 3.53 0.57 6.10
C ASN A 175 4.05 -0.64 6.89
N TYR A 176 3.19 -1.27 7.67
CA TYR A 176 3.49 -2.44 8.51
C TYR A 176 2.72 -3.64 7.99
N ILE A 177 3.33 -4.82 8.01
CA ILE A 177 2.64 -6.10 7.81
C ILE A 177 3.18 -7.09 8.84
N GLY A 178 2.30 -7.70 9.62
CA GLY A 178 2.66 -8.71 10.61
C GLY A 178 3.07 -10.04 9.98
N MET A 179 4.10 -10.70 10.53
CA MET A 179 4.55 -12.04 10.10
C MET A 179 4.75 -12.96 11.31
N ASP A 180 5.07 -14.23 11.08
CA ASP A 180 5.19 -15.25 12.13
C ASP A 180 6.59 -15.43 12.73
N GLY A 181 7.56 -14.60 12.34
CA GLY A 181 8.95 -14.69 12.80
C GLY A 181 9.22 -14.04 14.15
N ASN A 182 10.52 -13.90 14.45
CA ASN A 182 11.05 -13.43 15.74
C ASN A 182 12.06 -12.28 15.63
N ILE A 183 12.54 -11.95 14.42
CA ILE A 183 13.40 -10.79 14.17
C ILE A 183 12.57 -9.69 13.52
N ALA A 184 12.27 -8.64 14.27
CA ALA A 184 11.55 -7.50 13.73
C ALA A 184 12.45 -6.61 12.89
N CYS A 185 11.89 -6.01 11.84
CA CYS A 185 12.59 -5.11 10.95
C CYS A 185 12.03 -3.69 11.07
N LEU A 186 12.91 -2.68 11.08
CA LEU A 186 12.56 -1.28 10.88
C LEU A 186 13.47 -0.72 9.80
N VAL A 187 12.89 -0.38 8.65
CA VAL A 187 13.64 -0.04 7.43
C VAL A 187 13.03 1.18 6.76
N ASN A 188 13.84 1.96 6.04
CA ASN A 188 13.36 3.01 5.16
C ASN A 188 13.37 2.55 3.69
N GLY A 189 12.20 2.51 3.08
CA GLY A 189 11.94 2.10 1.71
C GLY A 189 11.55 0.62 1.57
N ALA A 190 10.41 0.37 0.93
CA ALA A 190 9.85 -0.96 0.71
C ALA A 190 10.82 -1.97 0.08
N GLY A 191 11.61 -1.56 -0.92
CA GLY A 191 12.60 -2.44 -1.56
C GLY A 191 13.72 -2.87 -0.60
N LEU A 192 14.18 -1.97 0.27
CA LEU A 192 15.18 -2.28 1.28
C LEU A 192 14.57 -3.16 2.39
N ALA A 193 13.31 -2.93 2.75
CA ALA A 193 12.60 -3.75 3.74
C ALA A 193 12.48 -5.21 3.28
N MET A 194 12.07 -5.45 2.02
CA MET A 194 12.05 -6.80 1.43
C MET A 194 13.44 -7.45 1.44
N ALA A 195 14.46 -6.75 0.92
CA ALA A 195 15.82 -7.28 0.91
C ALA A 195 16.38 -7.60 2.31
N THR A 196 15.93 -6.84 3.32
CA THR A 196 16.31 -7.07 4.72
C THR A 196 15.69 -8.35 5.26
N MET A 197 14.40 -8.57 5.01
CA MET A 197 13.72 -9.81 5.41
C MET A 197 14.31 -11.02 4.70
N ASP A 198 14.58 -10.90 3.40
CA ASP A 198 15.20 -11.96 2.60
C ASP A 198 16.57 -12.35 3.18
N ILE A 199 17.41 -11.37 3.52
CA ILE A 199 18.73 -11.68 4.06
C ILE A 199 18.68 -12.29 5.47
N ILE A 200 17.70 -11.88 6.30
CA ILE A 200 17.46 -12.51 7.61
C ILE A 200 17.12 -13.99 7.39
N LYS A 201 16.23 -14.27 6.45
CA LYS A 201 15.83 -15.64 6.12
C LYS A 201 16.99 -16.46 5.56
N LEU A 202 17.80 -15.88 4.68
CA LEU A 202 19.01 -16.53 4.14
C LEU A 202 20.05 -16.85 5.21
N LYS A 203 20.09 -16.08 6.31
CA LYS A 203 20.98 -16.33 7.46
C LYS A 203 20.37 -17.22 8.53
N GLY A 204 19.20 -17.82 8.27
CA GLY A 204 18.55 -18.77 9.16
C GLY A 204 17.65 -18.15 10.24
N GLY A 205 17.37 -16.85 10.16
CA GLY A 205 16.39 -16.18 11.02
C GLY A 205 14.99 -16.15 10.40
N ASP A 206 14.00 -15.72 11.19
CA ASP A 206 12.63 -15.53 10.73
C ASP A 206 12.19 -14.08 10.91
N PRO A 207 11.89 -13.33 9.82
CA PRO A 207 11.41 -11.96 9.92
C PRO A 207 10.01 -11.94 10.58
N ALA A 208 9.85 -11.11 11.61
CA ALA A 208 8.61 -10.97 12.38
C ALA A 208 7.62 -9.98 11.76
N ASN A 209 8.10 -9.09 10.89
CA ASN A 209 7.28 -8.08 10.23
C ASN A 209 7.98 -7.51 9.00
N PHE A 210 7.17 -6.97 8.08
CA PHE A 210 7.57 -5.91 7.17
C PHE A 210 7.27 -4.55 7.84
N LEU A 211 8.19 -3.59 7.77
CA LEU A 211 7.92 -2.22 8.19
C LEU A 211 8.76 -1.23 7.39
N ASP A 212 8.08 -0.36 6.64
CA ASP A 212 8.66 0.76 5.94
C ASP A 212 8.25 2.09 6.60
N VAL A 213 9.23 2.85 7.08
CA VAL A 213 9.04 4.19 7.68
C VAL A 213 9.04 5.34 6.66
N GLY A 214 9.27 5.04 5.38
CA GLY A 214 9.27 6.00 4.28
C GLY A 214 10.55 6.85 4.16
N GLY A 215 10.52 7.78 3.18
CA GLY A 215 11.67 8.63 2.85
C GLY A 215 11.75 9.96 3.61
N THR A 216 10.67 10.39 4.25
CA THR A 216 10.56 11.63 5.04
C THR A 216 10.15 11.30 6.46
N VAL A 217 11.03 10.61 7.16
CA VAL A 217 10.79 10.08 8.50
C VAL A 217 10.96 11.14 9.59
N THR A 218 10.09 11.11 10.59
CA THR A 218 10.16 11.93 11.81
C THR A 218 10.48 11.08 13.04
N GLU A 219 10.96 11.70 14.13
CA GLU A 219 11.25 10.96 15.38
C GLU A 219 9.99 10.32 15.97
N ASP A 220 8.83 10.95 15.80
CA ASP A 220 7.52 10.46 16.26
C ASP A 220 7.11 9.18 15.52
N GLN A 221 7.27 9.15 14.20
CA GLN A 221 7.04 7.94 13.40
C GLN A 221 7.93 6.78 13.84
N VAL A 222 9.20 7.05 14.15
CA VAL A 222 10.14 6.02 14.64
C VAL A 222 9.71 5.52 16.02
N PHE A 223 9.23 6.41 16.90
CA PHE A 223 8.70 6.02 18.20
C PHE A 223 7.51 5.06 18.06
N HIS A 224 6.53 5.41 17.22
CA HIS A 224 5.38 4.57 16.95
C HIS A 224 5.75 3.24 16.29
N ALA A 225 6.69 3.25 15.34
CA ALA A 225 7.25 2.05 14.72
C ALA A 225 7.82 1.06 15.78
N VAL A 226 8.67 1.55 16.68
CA VAL A 226 9.25 0.72 17.75
C VAL A 226 8.15 0.24 18.70
N ARG A 227 7.17 1.09 19.06
CA ARG A 227 6.04 0.70 19.90
C ARG A 227 5.26 -0.46 19.29
N ILE A 228 4.89 -0.36 18.02
CA ILE A 228 4.15 -1.39 17.29
C ILE A 228 4.94 -2.70 17.27
N ILE A 229 6.23 -2.65 16.92
CA ILE A 229 7.12 -3.82 16.92
C ILE A 229 7.17 -4.50 18.30
N THR A 230 7.40 -3.71 19.36
CA THR A 230 7.56 -4.23 20.72
C THR A 230 6.25 -4.74 21.35
N SER A 231 5.10 -4.46 20.73
CA SER A 231 3.82 -5.02 21.14
C SER A 231 3.68 -6.51 20.82
N ASP A 232 4.47 -7.02 19.86
CA ASP A 232 4.46 -8.44 19.50
C ASP A 232 5.38 -9.26 20.43
N PRO A 233 4.83 -10.18 21.24
CA PRO A 233 5.61 -10.99 22.18
C PRO A 233 6.57 -11.98 21.50
N ARG A 234 6.37 -12.26 20.20
CA ARG A 234 7.22 -13.16 19.40
C ARG A 234 8.55 -12.51 19.03
N VAL A 235 8.61 -11.17 19.00
CA VAL A 235 9.83 -10.43 18.69
C VAL A 235 10.87 -10.63 19.78
N LYS A 236 12.03 -11.15 19.39
CA LYS A 236 13.20 -11.40 20.25
C LYS A 236 14.41 -10.57 19.87
N CYS A 237 14.46 -10.00 18.68
CA CYS A 237 15.49 -9.07 18.23
C CYS A 237 14.88 -8.04 17.30
N ILE A 238 15.39 -6.81 17.30
CA ILE A 238 15.02 -5.77 16.33
C ILE A 238 16.24 -5.44 15.48
N LEU A 239 16.08 -5.52 14.16
CA LEU A 239 17.05 -5.07 13.18
C LEU A 239 16.58 -3.76 12.55
N VAL A 240 17.30 -2.69 12.86
CA VAL A 240 17.13 -1.36 12.26
C VAL A 240 18.12 -1.23 11.11
N ASN A 241 17.64 -1.22 9.88
CA ASN A 241 18.49 -1.09 8.69
C ASN A 241 18.10 0.17 7.91
N ILE A 242 18.94 1.19 8.01
CA ILE A 242 18.69 2.48 7.39
C ILE A 242 19.74 2.77 6.33
N PHE A 243 19.26 3.13 5.14
CA PHE A 243 20.09 3.66 4.07
C PHE A 243 19.86 5.16 3.91
N GLY A 244 20.86 5.94 4.29
CA GLY A 244 20.93 7.39 4.19
C GLY A 244 21.00 7.82 2.73
N GLY A 245 19.89 8.38 2.26
CA GLY A 245 19.77 9.07 0.98
C GLY A 245 19.17 10.47 1.19
N ILE A 246 17.84 10.55 1.16
CA ILE A 246 17.06 11.75 1.52
C ILE A 246 16.82 11.81 3.04
N VAL A 247 16.83 10.64 3.69
CA VAL A 247 16.60 10.49 5.12
C VAL A 247 17.81 10.95 5.95
N ASN A 248 17.53 11.72 7.01
CA ASN A 248 18.50 12.07 8.04
C ASN A 248 18.62 10.95 9.07
N CYS A 249 19.74 10.22 9.07
CA CYS A 249 19.95 9.11 9.99
C CYS A 249 20.00 9.55 11.47
N ALA A 250 20.33 10.81 11.76
CA ALA A 250 20.33 11.32 13.13
C ALA A 250 18.92 11.39 13.71
N THR A 251 17.92 11.78 12.90
CA THR A 251 16.49 11.76 13.27
C THR A 251 16.05 10.34 13.65
N ILE A 252 16.44 9.34 12.86
CA ILE A 252 16.12 7.95 13.20
C ILE A 252 16.85 7.52 14.47
N ALA A 253 18.13 7.86 14.62
CA ALA A 253 18.88 7.49 15.82
C ALA A 253 18.29 8.09 17.10
N ASN A 254 17.93 9.37 17.08
CA ASN A 254 17.22 10.02 18.18
C ASN A 254 15.88 9.34 18.48
N GLY A 255 15.07 9.09 17.44
CA GLY A 255 13.77 8.44 17.58
C GLY A 255 13.89 7.05 18.20
N VAL A 256 14.83 6.23 17.74
CA VAL A 256 15.09 4.88 18.28
C VAL A 256 15.58 4.95 19.73
N VAL A 257 16.56 5.81 20.05
CA VAL A 257 17.08 5.96 21.42
C VAL A 257 15.98 6.44 22.37
N ALA A 258 15.18 7.43 21.94
CA ALA A 258 14.06 7.95 22.72
C ALA A 258 13.00 6.87 22.96
N ALA A 259 12.68 6.07 21.94
CA ALA A 259 11.75 4.95 22.05
C ALA A 259 12.27 3.86 23.00
N CYS A 260 13.53 3.46 22.86
CA CYS A 260 14.14 2.44 23.72
C CYS A 260 14.10 2.84 25.21
N ARG A 261 14.36 4.12 25.51
CA ARG A 261 14.31 4.66 26.88
C ARG A 261 12.89 4.71 27.43
N LYS A 262 11.92 5.18 26.65
CA LYS A 262 10.51 5.28 27.07
C LYS A 262 9.85 3.91 27.24
N ILE A 263 10.15 2.96 26.35
CA ILE A 263 9.50 1.64 26.30
C ILE A 263 10.21 0.62 27.21
N SER A 264 11.41 0.95 27.73
CA SER A 264 12.25 0.02 28.51
C SER A 264 12.49 -1.29 27.75
N MET A 265 13.00 -1.15 26.53
CA MET A 265 13.15 -2.25 25.59
C MET A 265 14.12 -3.32 26.13
N ARG A 266 13.67 -4.59 26.11
CA ARG A 266 14.43 -5.74 26.63
C ARG A 266 15.06 -6.62 25.54
N VAL A 267 14.66 -6.40 24.29
CA VAL A 267 15.17 -7.17 23.15
C VAL A 267 16.43 -6.51 22.59
N PRO A 268 17.44 -7.30 22.15
CA PRO A 268 18.62 -6.79 21.48
C PRO A 268 18.26 -5.96 20.24
N LEU A 269 19.02 -4.89 20.04
CA LEU A 269 18.88 -3.96 18.93
C LEU A 269 20.11 -4.02 18.04
N VAL A 270 19.95 -4.55 16.83
CA VAL A 270 20.97 -4.52 15.78
C VAL A 270 20.71 -3.33 14.87
N VAL A 271 21.73 -2.48 14.67
CA VAL A 271 21.60 -1.26 13.89
C VAL A 271 22.63 -1.23 12.77
N ARG A 272 22.15 -1.08 11.54
CA ARG A 272 22.97 -0.81 10.36
C ARG A 272 22.58 0.54 9.77
N LEU A 273 23.54 1.48 9.77
CA LEU A 273 23.37 2.82 9.19
C LEU A 273 24.36 2.98 8.03
N GLU A 274 23.83 3.15 6.84
CA GLU A 274 24.59 3.51 5.64
C GLU A 274 24.24 4.90 5.13
N GLY A 275 25.08 5.48 4.28
CA GLY A 275 24.78 6.74 3.61
C GLY A 275 26.02 7.55 3.28
N ARG A 276 25.96 8.34 2.21
CA ARG A 276 27.09 9.17 1.81
C ARG A 276 27.30 10.31 2.79
N MET A 277 28.53 10.46 3.27
CA MET A 277 29.03 11.71 3.82
C MET A 277 28.89 12.79 2.75
N LYS A 278 28.07 13.82 2.97
CA LYS A 278 28.33 15.10 2.32
C LYS A 278 29.14 15.93 3.29
N GLY A 279 30.42 16.11 2.97
CA GLY A 279 31.11 17.34 3.35
C GLY A 279 30.25 18.53 2.90
N LEU A 280 30.20 19.55 3.74
CA LEU A 280 29.59 20.87 3.49
C LEU A 280 29.34 21.10 2.01
N VAL A 281 28.08 21.09 1.58
CA VAL A 281 27.76 21.67 0.27
C VAL A 281 28.00 23.16 0.44
N ASN A 282 29.22 23.59 0.12
CA ASN A 282 29.55 24.97 0.00
C ASN A 282 28.69 25.46 -1.16
N VAL A 283 27.62 26.21 -0.87
CA VAL A 283 26.79 26.86 -1.89
C VAL A 283 27.65 27.97 -2.50
N LYS A 284 28.61 27.59 -3.34
CA LYS A 284 29.43 28.53 -4.10
C LYS A 284 28.56 29.14 -5.19
N GLY A 285 27.94 30.28 -4.87
CA GLY A 285 27.51 31.34 -5.77
C GLY A 285 26.56 30.95 -6.93
N PRO A 286 26.00 31.95 -7.64
CA PRO A 286 25.18 31.67 -8.80
C PRO A 286 26.05 31.06 -9.90
N ARG A 287 25.69 29.86 -10.39
CA ARG A 287 26.35 29.26 -11.55
C ARG A 287 26.09 30.11 -12.80
N PRO A 288 27.09 30.37 -13.65
CA PRO A 288 26.87 31.10 -14.88
C PRO A 288 25.98 30.27 -15.82
N ARG A 289 24.92 30.88 -16.34
CA ARG A 289 24.08 30.28 -17.39
C ARG A 289 24.90 30.13 -18.66
N ILE A 290 25.20 28.88 -19.05
CA ILE A 290 25.69 28.57 -20.39
C ILE A 290 24.51 28.75 -21.35
N ARG A 291 24.57 29.82 -22.15
CA ARG A 291 23.61 30.12 -23.20
C ARG A 291 24.00 29.33 -24.45
N CYS A 292 23.26 28.26 -24.77
CA CYS A 292 23.38 27.60 -26.08
C CYS A 292 23.03 28.61 -27.18
N LYS A 293 24.02 29.00 -28.00
CA LYS A 293 23.80 29.71 -29.26
C LYS A 293 23.54 28.68 -30.36
N ASN A 294 22.29 28.32 -30.60
CA ASN A 294 21.93 27.69 -31.87
C ASN A 294 21.41 28.75 -32.84
N ARG A 295 22.22 28.92 -33.88
CA ARG A 295 22.07 29.79 -35.04
C ARG A 295 20.90 29.27 -35.89
N ALA A 296 20.00 30.16 -36.26
CA ALA A 296 18.93 29.88 -37.19
C ALA A 296 19.49 29.64 -38.60
N THR A 297 18.99 28.60 -39.27
CA THR A 297 18.89 28.54 -40.73
C THR A 297 17.46 28.15 -41.07
N LYS A 298 16.72 29.07 -41.71
CA LYS A 298 15.40 28.83 -42.32
C LYS A 298 15.55 27.83 -43.49
N PRO A 299 14.46 27.16 -43.90
CA PRO A 299 13.82 27.64 -45.13
C PRO A 299 12.28 27.65 -45.12
N THR A 300 11.78 28.73 -45.71
CA THR A 300 10.71 28.87 -46.72
C THR A 300 9.30 28.26 -46.52
N ALA A 301 8.33 29.18 -46.66
CA ALA A 301 6.87 29.08 -46.59
C ALA A 301 6.18 28.10 -47.56
N LEU A 302 4.95 27.69 -47.19
CA LEU A 302 3.76 27.64 -48.06
C LEU A 302 2.50 27.87 -47.20
N LEU A 303 1.62 28.75 -47.69
CA LEU A 303 0.39 29.28 -47.06
C LEU A 303 -0.81 28.33 -47.25
N ASN A 304 -1.77 28.33 -46.31
CA ASN A 304 -3.12 28.88 -46.53
C ASN A 304 -4.10 28.65 -45.35
N ASN A 305 -4.64 29.78 -44.88
CA ASN A 305 -6.00 30.10 -44.42
C ASN A 305 -6.87 29.06 -43.69
N THR A 306 -7.26 29.38 -42.46
CA THR A 306 -8.62 29.91 -42.16
C THR A 306 -8.67 30.46 -40.73
N SER A 307 -9.25 31.66 -40.62
CA SER A 307 -9.33 32.49 -39.43
C SER A 307 -10.43 32.05 -38.48
N GLN A 308 -10.19 32.12 -37.17
CA GLN A 308 -11.13 32.67 -36.19
C GLN A 308 -10.41 33.00 -34.87
N GLU A 309 -10.50 34.27 -34.48
CA GLU A 309 -9.89 34.89 -33.30
C GLU A 309 -10.76 34.69 -32.04
N ILE A 310 -10.12 34.55 -30.88
CA ILE A 310 -10.70 34.81 -29.55
C ILE A 310 -9.68 35.67 -28.76
N PRO A 311 -10.10 36.71 -28.00
CA PRO A 311 -9.21 37.80 -27.58
C PRO A 311 -8.37 37.49 -26.35
N LYS A 312 -7.13 37.99 -26.35
CA LYS A 312 -6.20 37.99 -25.20
C LYS A 312 -6.42 39.24 -24.32
N VAL A 313 -6.60 39.04 -23.02
CA VAL A 313 -6.51 40.10 -22.00
C VAL A 313 -5.05 40.17 -21.50
N PRO A 314 -4.43 41.37 -21.35
CA PRO A 314 -3.03 41.50 -20.99
C PRO A 314 -2.83 41.41 -19.47
N VAL A 315 -1.88 40.59 -19.01
CA VAL A 315 -1.35 40.65 -17.64
C VAL A 315 -0.03 41.43 -17.71
N GLY A 316 -0.07 42.69 -17.29
CA GLY A 316 1.11 43.52 -17.05
C GLY A 316 1.84 43.05 -15.80
N CYS A 317 3.16 43.00 -15.86
CA CYS A 317 4.04 42.73 -14.73
C CYS A 317 4.83 44.01 -14.47
N GLU A 318 4.39 44.79 -13.48
CA GLU A 318 5.11 45.97 -13.00
C GLU A 318 6.25 45.55 -12.08
N LYS A 319 7.43 46.13 -12.30
CA LYS A 319 8.58 46.04 -11.39
C LYS A 319 8.55 47.24 -10.46
N SER A 320 8.40 47.00 -9.16
CA SER A 320 8.69 47.99 -8.12
C SER A 320 10.02 47.65 -7.44
N THR A 321 10.92 48.63 -7.44
CA THR A 321 12.17 48.65 -6.68
C THR A 321 11.96 49.41 -5.38
N GLU A 322 12.31 48.82 -4.24
CA GLU A 322 12.51 49.45 -2.92
C GLU A 322 13.11 48.34 -2.04
N GLY A 323 14.10 48.51 -1.17
CA GLY A 323 14.87 49.63 -0.65
C GLY A 323 15.66 49.05 0.53
N ASP A 324 16.94 49.38 0.67
CA ASP A 324 17.80 48.84 1.72
C ASP A 324 17.30 49.25 3.12
N HIS A 325 16.89 48.27 3.93
CA HIS A 325 16.66 48.45 5.35
C HIS A 325 17.53 47.47 6.15
N LYS A 326 18.52 48.04 6.84
CA LYS A 326 19.27 47.40 7.92
C LYS A 326 18.32 47.15 9.09
N VAL A 327 18.06 45.88 9.43
CA VAL A 327 17.42 45.48 10.69
C VAL A 327 18.34 44.46 11.38
N GLY A 328 18.50 44.67 12.69
CA GLY A 328 19.56 44.11 13.52
C GLY A 328 19.47 42.61 13.81
N ASN A 329 20.60 42.14 14.34
CA ASN A 329 20.84 40.80 14.86
C ASN A 329 19.73 40.33 15.79
N ASN A 330 19.10 39.19 15.45
CA ASN A 330 18.66 38.20 16.41
C ASN A 330 18.71 36.82 15.73
N SER A 331 19.69 36.03 16.14
CA SER A 331 19.98 34.70 15.62
C SER A 331 18.94 33.68 16.11
N ILE A 332 18.09 33.19 15.22
CA ILE A 332 17.40 31.91 15.38
C ILE A 332 17.99 30.99 14.31
N ASN A 333 18.91 30.12 14.73
CA ASN A 333 19.53 29.11 13.89
C ASN A 333 18.56 27.93 13.74
N ASP A 334 17.75 27.93 12.68
CA ASP A 334 17.00 26.74 12.26
C ASP A 334 17.36 26.41 10.80
N GLU A 335 18.64 26.09 10.59
CA GLU A 335 19.10 25.51 9.32
C GLU A 335 18.70 24.02 9.31
N HIS A 336 17.61 23.70 8.59
CA HIS A 336 17.29 22.33 8.19
C HIS A 336 18.44 21.76 7.33
N ARG A 337 19.40 21.08 7.98
CA ARG A 337 20.56 20.46 7.33
C ARG A 337 20.12 19.23 6.54
N ILE A 338 19.94 19.41 5.22
CA ILE A 338 19.72 18.30 4.28
C ILE A 338 21.04 17.52 4.14
N GLY A 339 21.12 16.39 4.86
CA GLY A 339 22.26 15.48 4.87
C GLY A 339 21.91 14.17 5.56
N THR A 340 22.61 13.09 5.21
CA THR A 340 22.34 11.74 5.76
C THR A 340 22.81 11.58 7.20
N ASN A 341 23.75 12.42 7.67
CA ASN A 341 24.24 12.49 9.07
C ASN A 341 24.56 11.14 9.74
N VAL A 342 25.10 10.18 8.97
CA VAL A 342 25.40 8.82 9.47
C VAL A 342 26.38 8.82 10.64
N GLN A 343 27.40 9.68 10.61
CA GLN A 343 28.39 9.77 11.70
C GLN A 343 27.76 10.26 12.99
N GLU A 344 26.92 11.29 12.91
CA GLU A 344 26.21 11.82 14.07
C GLU A 344 25.23 10.78 14.62
N ALA A 345 24.51 10.06 13.75
CA ALA A 345 23.65 8.97 14.15
C ALA A 345 24.41 7.85 14.90
N ARG A 346 25.59 7.45 14.42
CA ARG A 346 26.46 6.47 15.11
C ARG A 346 26.94 7.00 16.47
N ARG A 347 27.24 8.29 16.56
CA ARG A 347 27.60 8.97 17.81
C ARG A 347 26.45 8.96 18.81
N ILE A 348 25.25 9.37 18.40
CA ILE A 348 24.02 9.36 19.22
C ILE A 348 23.77 7.95 19.80
N MET A 349 23.86 6.92 18.95
CA MET A 349 23.66 5.53 19.40
C MET A 349 24.72 5.09 20.42
N LYS A 350 26.00 5.45 20.21
CA LYS A 350 27.10 5.09 21.11
C LYS A 350 27.02 5.82 22.46
N GLU A 351 26.67 7.11 22.44
CA GLU A 351 26.52 7.94 23.65
C GLU A 351 25.23 7.62 24.42
N SER A 352 24.29 6.88 23.81
CA SER A 352 23.00 6.56 24.44
C SER A 352 23.11 5.67 25.68
N GLY A 353 24.20 4.89 25.80
CA GLY A 353 24.41 3.88 26.83
C GLY A 353 23.55 2.62 26.67
N LEU A 354 22.80 2.50 25.57
CA LEU A 354 21.95 1.34 25.29
C LEU A 354 22.79 0.18 24.72
N PRO A 355 22.41 -1.10 24.97
CA PRO A 355 23.08 -2.27 24.42
C PRO A 355 22.76 -2.43 22.91
N ILE A 356 23.35 -1.56 22.09
CA ILE A 356 23.15 -1.53 20.63
C ILE A 356 24.28 -2.28 19.94
N ILE A 357 23.93 -3.25 19.10
CA ILE A 357 24.86 -4.02 18.28
C ILE A 357 24.96 -3.32 16.92
N THR A 358 26.12 -2.76 16.60
CA THR A 358 26.33 -2.08 15.31
C THR A 358 26.78 -3.07 14.24
N ALA A 359 26.24 -2.92 13.02
CA ALA A 359 26.62 -3.70 11.86
C ALA A 359 27.19 -2.84 10.72
N ASP A 360 28.10 -3.45 9.95
CA ASP A 360 28.86 -2.78 8.88
C ASP A 360 28.19 -2.91 7.52
N ASN A 361 27.52 -4.03 7.26
CA ASN A 361 26.79 -4.24 6.02
C ASN A 361 25.53 -5.07 6.28
N LEU A 362 24.72 -5.27 5.23
CA LEU A 362 23.42 -5.95 5.38
C LEU A 362 23.57 -7.42 5.79
N SER A 363 24.59 -8.13 5.30
CA SER A 363 24.86 -9.53 5.67
C SER A 363 25.29 -9.64 7.13
N ASP A 364 26.22 -8.78 7.56
CA ASP A 364 26.68 -8.69 8.94
C ASP A 364 25.53 -8.32 9.91
N ALA A 365 24.64 -7.41 9.50
CA ALA A 365 23.46 -7.06 10.29
C ALA A 365 22.53 -8.25 10.51
N ALA A 366 22.24 -9.03 9.45
CA ALA A 366 21.41 -10.22 9.55
C ALA A 366 22.07 -11.30 10.42
N GLU A 367 23.37 -11.58 10.23
CA GLU A 367 24.11 -12.54 11.04
C GLU A 367 24.09 -12.17 12.53
N LYS A 368 24.33 -10.90 12.86
CA LYS A 368 24.27 -10.40 14.24
C LYS A 368 22.86 -10.47 14.83
N ALA A 369 21.82 -10.23 14.03
CA ALA A 369 20.43 -10.33 14.51
C ALA A 369 20.01 -11.77 14.79
N VAL A 370 20.45 -12.72 13.95
CA VAL A 370 20.24 -14.15 14.20
C VAL A 370 21.02 -14.61 15.43
N ALA A 371 22.29 -14.22 15.55
CA ALA A 371 23.11 -14.55 16.71
C ALA A 371 22.57 -13.96 18.02
N ALA A 372 21.85 -12.83 17.96
CA ALA A 372 21.24 -12.21 19.13
C ALA A 372 20.01 -12.95 19.66
N LEU A 373 19.49 -13.96 18.95
CA LEU A 373 18.37 -14.79 19.42
C LEU A 373 18.77 -15.81 20.50
N GLY A 374 20.07 -16.13 20.63
CA GLY A 374 20.59 -17.14 21.55
C GLY A 374 21.11 -18.37 20.84
#